data_AF-A0A9Q2QLU5-F1
#
_entry.id   AF-A0A9Q2QLU5-F1
#
_cell.length_a   1.000
_cell.length_b   1.000
_cell.length_c   1.000
_cell.angle_alpha   90.00
_cell.angle_beta   90.00
_cell.angle_gamma   90.00
#
_symmetry.space_group_name_H-M   'P 1'
#
loop_
_entity.id
_entity.type
_entity.pdbx_description
1 polymer ?
#
loop_
_entity_poly.entity_id
_entity_poly.type
_entity_poly.pdbx_seq_one_letter_code
_entity_poly.pdbx_strand_id
1 'polypeptide(L)'
;MILDNVNPEDLFPTEKKGPAILGKMEYPINGNVKTYDAAYIATNERLILNVNMDGQFYYRNIRYDEIEDIKLEKDTLTMYFSIGTFPITDLNKKDSETFIEYIKNKV
;
A
#
# COMPACT_ATOMS: atom_id res chain seq x y z
N MET A 1 -5.73 -4.25 14.70
CA MET A 1 -5.78 -4.53 13.25
C MET A 1 -4.41 -4.99 12.82
N ILE A 2 -4.30 -6.02 11.98
CA ILE A 2 -3.05 -6.41 11.31
C ILE A 2 -2.99 -5.60 10.02
N LEU A 3 -2.01 -4.71 9.88
CA LEU A 3 -2.01 -3.68 8.83
C LEU A 3 -1.91 -4.23 7.41
N ASP A 4 -1.17 -5.32 7.23
CA ASP A 4 -0.95 -6.04 5.97
C ASP A 4 -1.98 -7.16 5.75
N ASN A 5 -3.12 -7.09 6.45
CA ASN A 5 -4.24 -7.98 6.25
C ASN A 5 -5.55 -7.21 6.10
N VAL A 6 -6.54 -7.88 5.51
CA VAL A 6 -7.88 -7.36 5.30
C VAL A 6 -8.87 -8.38 5.87
N ASN A 7 -9.90 -7.91 6.56
CA ASN A 7 -10.97 -8.80 7.01
C ASN A 7 -11.68 -9.35 5.76
N PRO A 8 -11.82 -10.67 5.58
CA PRO A 8 -12.54 -11.23 4.44
C PRO A 8 -13.98 -10.70 4.30
N GLU A 9 -14.61 -10.26 5.40
CA GLU A 9 -15.94 -9.65 5.38
C GLU A 9 -15.97 -8.23 4.77
N ASP A 10 -14.82 -7.54 4.71
CA ASP A 10 -14.68 -6.22 4.08
C ASP A 10 -14.45 -6.32 2.55
N LEU A 11 -14.26 -7.54 2.05
CA LEU A 11 -14.05 -7.83 0.63
C LEU A 11 -15.38 -8.03 -0.09
N PHE A 12 -15.44 -7.60 -1.34
CA PHE A 12 -16.57 -7.99 -2.20
C PHE A 12 -16.58 -9.53 -2.39
N PRO A 13 -17.74 -10.14 -2.67
CA PRO A 13 -17.84 -11.60 -2.83
C PRO A 13 -16.89 -12.22 -3.88
N THR A 14 -16.51 -11.43 -4.89
CA THR A 14 -15.57 -11.82 -5.96
C THR A 14 -14.12 -11.44 -5.65
N GLU A 15 -13.91 -10.65 -4.60
CA GLU A 15 -12.62 -10.08 -4.24
C GLU A 15 -11.83 -11.05 -3.36
N LYS A 16 -10.56 -11.24 -3.70
CA LYS A 16 -9.61 -12.14 -3.05
C LYS A 16 -8.34 -11.39 -2.74
N LYS A 17 -7.85 -11.55 -1.51
CA LYS A 17 -6.56 -11.00 -1.08
C LYS A 17 -5.42 -11.57 -1.93
N GLY A 18 -4.53 -10.70 -2.39
CA GLY A 18 -3.27 -11.00 -3.04
C GLY A 18 -2.07 -10.71 -2.11
N PRO A 19 -0.88 -10.40 -2.66
CA PRO A 19 0.28 -10.04 -1.85
C PRO A 19 0.06 -8.71 -1.11
N ALA A 20 0.82 -8.53 -0.03
CA ALA A 20 0.86 -7.30 0.72
C ALA A 20 2.31 -6.96 1.10
N ILE A 21 2.57 -5.68 1.34
CA ILE A 21 3.83 -5.21 1.90
C ILE A 21 3.54 -4.34 3.11
N LEU A 22 4.40 -4.46 4.13
CA LEU A 22 4.36 -3.69 5.37
C LEU A 22 5.66 -2.92 5.49
N GLY A 23 5.56 -1.64 5.86
CA GLY A 23 6.72 -0.78 6.05
C GLY A 23 6.33 0.51 6.74
N LYS A 24 7.06 1.58 6.43
CA LYS A 24 6.86 2.90 7.01
C LYS A 24 6.47 3.92 5.95
N MET A 25 5.53 4.81 6.28
CA MET A 25 5.14 5.93 5.42
C MET A 25 5.37 7.24 6.17
N GLU A 26 6.04 8.17 5.51
CA GLU A 26 6.15 9.55 5.98
C GLU A 26 4.90 10.34 5.62
N TYR A 27 4.38 11.11 6.57
CA TYR A 27 3.22 11.96 6.37
C TYR A 27 3.44 13.34 7.01
N PRO A 28 3.32 14.44 6.24
CA PRO A 28 3.46 15.78 6.77
C PRO A 28 2.19 16.19 7.55
N ILE A 29 2.37 16.59 8.81
CA ILE A 29 1.30 17.12 9.68
C ILE A 29 1.77 18.45 10.25
N ASN A 30 1.07 19.54 9.89
CA ASN A 30 1.34 20.89 10.40
C ASN A 30 2.82 21.31 10.30
N GLY A 31 3.47 20.99 9.17
CA GLY A 31 4.87 21.33 8.92
C GLY A 31 5.91 20.39 9.54
N ASN A 32 5.49 19.37 10.31
CA ASN A 32 6.36 18.30 10.79
C ASN A 32 6.13 17.02 10.00
N VAL A 33 7.20 16.30 9.65
CA VAL A 33 7.08 14.96 9.07
C VAL A 33 7.03 13.94 10.19
N LYS A 34 6.00 13.10 10.17
CA LYS A 34 5.89 11.95 11.06
C LYS A 34 5.94 10.67 10.24
N THR A 35 6.46 9.61 10.86
CA THR A 35 6.58 8.28 10.25
C THR A 35 5.59 7.33 10.89
N TYR A 36 4.81 6.64 10.07
CA TYR A 36 3.73 5.75 10.50
C TYR A 36 3.91 4.36 9.93
N ASP A 37 3.42 3.34 10.64
CA ASP A 37 3.32 2.00 10.06
C ASP A 37 2.27 2.02 8.95
N ALA A 38 2.65 1.52 7.78
CA ALA A 38 1.81 1.52 6.60
C ALA A 38 1.93 0.20 5.85
N ALA A 39 0.84 -0.20 5.22
CA ALA A 39 0.82 -1.38 4.37
C ALA A 39 0.03 -1.12 3.08
N TYR A 40 0.55 -1.69 2.00
CA TYR A 40 -0.22 -1.90 0.79
C TYR A 40 -0.68 -3.34 0.75
N ILE A 41 -1.96 -3.56 0.46
CA ILE A 41 -2.55 -4.88 0.25
C ILE A 41 -3.17 -4.88 -1.14
N ALA A 42 -2.66 -5.74 -2.02
CA ALA A 42 -3.28 -5.99 -3.31
C ALA A 42 -4.43 -6.98 -3.14
N THR A 43 -5.52 -6.75 -3.85
CA THR A 43 -6.57 -7.76 -4.09
C THR A 43 -6.67 -8.02 -5.59
N ASN A 44 -7.45 -8.99 -6.03
CA ASN A 44 -7.69 -9.16 -7.46
C ASN A 44 -8.43 -7.99 -8.11
N GLU A 45 -9.03 -7.07 -7.33
CA GLU A 45 -9.90 -5.98 -7.82
C GLU A 45 -9.35 -4.56 -7.54
N ARG A 46 -8.61 -4.35 -6.45
CA ARG A 46 -8.10 -3.03 -6.06
C ARG A 46 -6.83 -3.13 -5.22
N LEU A 47 -6.20 -1.99 -5.02
CA LEU A 47 -5.16 -1.78 -4.02
C LEU A 47 -5.78 -1.12 -2.77
N ILE A 48 -5.37 -1.60 -1.60
CA ILE A 48 -5.77 -1.05 -0.31
C ILE A 48 -4.53 -0.47 0.37
N LEU A 49 -4.60 0.78 0.82
CA LEU A 49 -3.60 1.43 1.66
C LEU A 49 -4.13 1.53 3.09
N ASN A 50 -3.40 0.93 4.03
CA ASN A 50 -3.64 1.03 5.46
C ASN A 50 -2.49 1.81 6.11
N VAL A 51 -2.80 2.79 6.95
CA VAL A 51 -1.79 3.53 7.74
C VAL A 51 -2.26 3.63 9.18
N ASN A 52 -1.41 3.24 10.14
CA ASN A 52 -1.67 3.41 11.56
C ASN A 52 -1.08 4.74 12.05
N MET A 53 -1.94 5.75 12.17
CA MET A 53 -1.59 7.07 12.68
C MET A 53 -1.80 7.11 14.20
N ASP A 54 -0.89 6.49 14.94
CA ASP A 54 -0.89 6.47 16.42
C ASP A 54 -2.21 5.93 17.03
N GLY A 55 -2.74 4.85 16.47
CA GLY A 55 -4.00 4.21 16.88
C GLY A 55 -5.22 4.67 16.10
N GLN A 56 -5.10 5.72 15.26
CA GLN A 56 -6.11 6.08 14.28
C GLN A 56 -5.75 5.47 12.92
N PHE A 57 -6.62 4.60 12.41
CA PHE A 57 -6.38 3.93 11.14
C PHE A 57 -6.89 4.80 9.98
N TYR A 58 -5.98 5.18 9.09
CA TYR A 58 -6.31 5.72 7.78
C TYR A 58 -6.38 4.59 6.76
N TYR A 59 -7.48 4.55 6.00
CA TYR A 59 -7.78 3.51 5.03
C TYR A 59 -8.14 4.15 3.69
N ARG A 60 -7.55 3.65 2.59
CA ARG A 60 -7.89 4.08 1.23
C ARG A 60 -7.96 2.91 0.26
N ASN A 61 -9.08 2.86 -0.49
CA ASN A 61 -9.24 2.02 -1.66
C ASN A 61 -8.74 2.75 -2.90
N ILE A 62 -7.94 2.08 -3.71
CA ILE A 62 -7.34 2.63 -4.92
C ILE A 62 -7.56 1.64 -6.06
N ARG A 63 -8.21 2.08 -7.15
CA ARG A 63 -8.38 1.22 -8.32
C ARG A 63 -7.03 1.06 -9.04
N TYR A 64 -6.85 -0.07 -9.73
CA TYR A 64 -5.62 -0.31 -10.47
C TYR A 64 -5.38 0.71 -11.59
N ASP A 65 -6.45 1.20 -12.22
CA ASP A 65 -6.39 2.24 -13.27
C ASP A 65 -5.98 3.63 -12.75
N GLU A 66 -5.90 3.84 -11.43
CA GLU A 66 -5.37 5.07 -10.84
C GLU A 66 -3.84 5.04 -10.65
N ILE A 67 -3.21 3.86 -10.76
CA ILE A 67 -1.77 3.69 -10.61
C ILE A 67 -1.10 4.09 -11.92
N GLU A 68 -0.31 5.16 -11.90
CA GLU A 68 0.40 5.66 -13.08
C GLU A 68 1.77 5.00 -13.25
N ASP A 69 2.46 4.71 -12.14
CA ASP A 69 3.77 4.03 -12.15
C ASP A 69 4.07 3.40 -10.77
N ILE A 70 5.00 2.46 -10.76
CA ILE A 70 5.49 1.78 -9.56
C ILE A 70 7.02 1.60 -9.66
N LYS A 71 7.75 2.15 -8.68
CA LYS A 71 9.21 2.06 -8.61
C LYS A 71 9.66 1.47 -7.29
N LEU A 72 10.58 0.51 -7.37
CA LEU A 72 11.29 -0.04 -6.21
C LEU A 72 12.75 0.36 -6.30
N GLU A 73 13.20 1.14 -5.32
CA GLU A 73 14.59 1.55 -5.19
C GLU A 73 15.07 1.13 -3.80
N LYS A 74 16.03 0.20 -3.75
CA LYS A 74 16.53 -0.42 -2.52
C LYS A 74 15.40 -1.08 -1.71
N ASP A 75 14.95 -0.43 -0.65
CA ASP A 75 13.94 -0.84 0.32
C ASP A 75 12.72 0.08 0.33
N THR A 76 12.60 0.95 -0.68
CA THR A 76 11.51 1.91 -0.83
C THR A 76 10.69 1.61 -2.07
N LEU A 77 9.40 1.32 -1.89
CA LEU A 77 8.43 1.27 -2.96
C LEU A 77 7.72 2.62 -3.07
N THR A 78 7.82 3.28 -4.22
CA THR A 78 7.04 4.49 -4.51
C THR A 78 5.95 4.17 -5.52
N MET A 79 4.70 4.38 -5.11
CA MET A 79 3.54 4.34 -5.98
C MET A 79 3.22 5.76 -6.48
N TYR A 80 3.01 5.89 -7.79
CA TYR A 80 2.65 7.15 -8.45
C TYR A 80 1.18 7.13 -8.84
N PHE A 81 0.48 8.19 -8.48
CA PHE A 81 -0.92 8.42 -8.83
C PHE A 81 -1.06 9.86 -9.33
N SER A 82 -2.15 10.16 -10.03
CA SER A 82 -2.44 11.52 -10.55
C SER A 82 -2.47 12.60 -9.46
N ILE A 83 -2.80 12.23 -8.22
CA ILE A 83 -2.89 13.15 -7.09
C ILE A 83 -1.58 13.29 -6.29
N GLY A 84 -0.55 12.53 -6.64
CA GLY A 84 0.74 12.53 -5.93
C GLY A 84 1.34 11.14 -5.73
N THR A 85 2.43 11.09 -4.97
CA THR A 85 3.18 9.87 -4.70
C THR A 85 3.07 9.45 -3.24
N PHE A 86 3.13 8.14 -3.02
CA PHE A 86 3.07 7.56 -1.68
C PHE A 86 4.19 6.53 -1.54
N PRO A 87 5.32 6.90 -0.93
CA PRO A 87 6.41 5.98 -0.65
C PRO A 87 6.11 5.13 0.60
N ILE A 88 6.48 3.85 0.54
CA ILE A 88 6.64 2.99 1.71
C ILE A 88 8.09 2.51 1.78
N THR A 89 8.75 2.78 2.90
CA THR A 89 10.14 2.42 3.19
C THR A 89 10.23 1.22 4.14
N ASP A 90 11.45 0.80 4.48
CA ASP A 90 11.76 -0.33 5.38
C ASP A 90 11.17 -1.67 4.90
N LEU A 91 11.11 -1.86 3.59
CA LEU A 91 10.46 -3.01 3.00
C LEU A 91 11.34 -4.27 2.96
N ASN A 92 10.70 -5.42 3.13
CA ASN A 92 11.31 -6.70 2.78
C ASN A 92 11.43 -6.84 1.24
N LYS A 93 12.63 -7.12 0.75
CA LYS A 93 12.90 -7.23 -0.69
C LYS A 93 12.04 -8.29 -1.39
N LYS A 94 11.93 -9.49 -0.82
CA LYS A 94 11.22 -10.62 -1.44
C LYS A 94 9.72 -10.34 -1.57
N ASP A 95 9.13 -9.79 -0.51
CA ASP A 95 7.71 -9.44 -0.49
C ASP A 95 7.43 -8.30 -1.47
N SER A 96 8.35 -7.32 -1.55
CA SER A 96 8.26 -6.20 -2.49
C SER A 96 8.31 -6.65 -3.95
N GLU A 97 9.25 -7.54 -4.31
CA GLU A 97 9.36 -8.07 -5.67
C GLU A 97 8.09 -8.82 -6.08
N THR A 98 7.58 -9.69 -5.21
CA THR A 98 6.33 -10.45 -5.43
C THR A 98 5.13 -9.51 -5.59
N PHE A 99 5.06 -8.48 -4.74
CA PHE A 99 4.00 -7.49 -4.78
C PHE A 99 4.02 -6.68 -6.08
N ILE A 100 5.19 -6.19 -6.51
CA ILE A 100 5.32 -5.40 -7.74
C ILE A 100 4.95 -6.22 -8.97
N GLU A 101 5.41 -7.47 -9.04
CA GLU A 101 5.05 -8.38 -10.13
C GLU A 101 3.53 -8.55 -10.20
N TYR A 102 2.86 -8.70 -9.06
CA TYR A 102 1.41 -8.78 -9.02
C TYR A 102 0.73 -7.50 -9.52
N ILE A 103 1.15 -6.33 -9.04
CA ILE A 103 0.57 -5.04 -9.46
C ILE A 103 0.78 -4.79 -10.96
N LYS A 104 1.97 -5.07 -11.49
CA LYS A 104 2.27 -4.90 -12.92
C LYS A 104 1.44 -5.80 -13.84
N ASN A 105 0.88 -6.88 -13.33
CA ASN A 105 -0.06 -7.72 -14.08
C ASN A 105 -1.52 -7.20 -14.01
N LYS A 106 -1.77 -6.10 -13.29
CA LYS A 106 -3.09 -5.47 -13.10
C LYS A 106 -3.21 -4.10 -13.75
N VAL A 107 -2.08 -3.46 -14.07
CA VAL A 107 -1.95 -2.12 -14.67
C VAL A 107 -1.58 -2.26 -16.13
#